data_AF-A0AAW9RXD3-F1
#
_entry.id   AF-A0AAW9RXD3-F1
#
_cell.length_a   1.000
_cell.length_b   1.000
_cell.length_c   1.000
_cell.angle_alpha   90.00
_cell.angle_beta   90.00
_cell.angle_gamma   90.00
#
_symmetry.space_group_name_H-M   'P 1'
#
loop_
_entity.id
_entity.type
_entity.pdbx_description
1 polymer ?
#
loop_
_entity_poly.entity_id
_entity_poly.type
_entity_poly.pdbx_seq_one_letter_code
_entity_poly.pdbx_strand_id
1 'polypeptide(L)'
;MAQAREEKASTTSAKKGAPEPGGGEPTAAQRAYLQRGLGQPGGKLPLFGDDGRQINHRTIGSCIANGWAEPWFNNPIKPDWLVCRLTESGYRALGETPPGG
;
A
#
# COMPACT_ATOMS: atom_id res chain seq x y z
N MET A 1 -24.38 47.54 -21.55
CA MET A 1 -23.96 46.36 -22.35
C MET A 1 -22.74 45.75 -21.67
N ALA A 2 -22.72 44.42 -21.51
CA ALA A 2 -21.72 43.53 -20.86
C ALA A 2 -21.48 43.77 -19.34
N GLN A 3 -21.82 42.88 -18.38
CA GLN A 3 -21.36 41.49 -18.10
C GLN A 3 -19.82 41.42 -17.99
N ALA A 4 -19.12 40.75 -17.05
CA ALA A 4 -19.44 39.71 -16.07
C ALA A 4 -18.14 39.39 -15.25
N ARG A 5 -18.31 38.87 -14.01
CA ARG A 5 -17.62 37.70 -13.38
C ARG A 5 -16.07 37.69 -13.19
N GLU A 6 -15.60 37.61 -11.93
CA GLU A 6 -15.05 36.38 -11.25
C GLU A 6 -13.55 36.16 -11.59
N GLU A 7 -12.62 35.64 -10.79
CA GLU A 7 -12.59 35.07 -9.44
C GLU A 7 -11.11 34.96 -9.03
N LYS A 8 -10.85 35.03 -7.71
CA LYS A 8 -9.53 34.79 -7.14
C LYS A 8 -9.20 33.30 -7.18
N ALA A 9 -8.04 32.93 -7.73
CA ALA A 9 -7.46 31.60 -7.54
C ALA A 9 -6.24 31.68 -6.62
N SER A 10 -6.53 31.61 -5.32
CA SER A 10 -5.59 31.21 -4.27
C SER A 10 -5.97 29.79 -3.86
N THR A 11 -5.15 28.78 -4.17
CA THR A 11 -5.23 27.46 -3.51
C THR A 11 -3.92 26.71 -3.77
N THR A 12 -2.95 26.77 -2.84
CA THR A 12 -2.76 25.87 -1.68
C THR A 12 -2.32 24.47 -2.07
N SER A 13 -1.07 24.19 -1.68
CA SER A 13 -0.36 22.92 -1.70
C SER A 13 -1.24 21.76 -1.18
N ALA A 14 -1.47 20.78 -2.05
CA ALA A 14 -2.25 19.59 -1.74
C ALA A 14 -1.43 18.63 -0.86
N LYS A 15 -1.63 18.74 0.46
CA LYS A 15 -1.38 17.66 1.42
C LYS A 15 -2.47 16.60 1.21
N LYS A 16 -2.29 15.71 0.23
CA LYS A 16 -3.30 14.69 -0.09
C LYS A 16 -3.18 13.54 0.90
N GLY A 17 -4.22 13.39 1.72
CA GLY A 17 -4.40 12.33 2.71
C GLY A 17 -4.26 10.93 2.11
N ALA A 18 -4.06 9.96 3.00
CA ALA A 18 -3.92 8.55 2.69
C ALA A 18 -4.96 8.14 1.61
N PRO A 19 -4.52 7.51 0.51
CA PRO A 19 -5.46 7.08 -0.52
C PRO A 19 -6.42 6.06 0.09
N GLU A 20 -7.71 6.27 -0.18
CA GLU A 20 -8.73 5.24 -0.03
C GLU A 20 -8.29 4.02 -0.84
N PRO A 21 -8.49 2.77 -0.37
CA PRO A 21 -8.01 1.57 -1.05
C PRO A 21 -8.71 1.40 -2.40
N GLY A 22 -8.16 2.04 -3.43
CA GLY A 22 -8.66 2.02 -4.80
C GLY A 22 -8.38 0.66 -5.41
N GLY A 23 -9.45 -0.11 -5.63
CA GLY A 23 -9.44 -1.45 -6.22
C GLY A 23 -8.95 -1.49 -7.67
N GLY A 24 -7.65 -1.30 -7.89
CA GLY A 24 -6.97 -1.68 -9.13
C GLY A 24 -6.27 -3.04 -9.01
N GLU A 25 -5.87 -3.63 -10.13
CA GLU A 25 -5.02 -4.83 -10.11
C GLU A 25 -3.57 -4.45 -9.74
N PRO A 26 -2.88 -5.24 -8.90
CA PRO A 26 -1.49 -5.02 -8.58
C PRO A 26 -0.61 -5.19 -9.83
N THR A 27 0.35 -4.29 -10.01
CA THR A 27 1.43 -4.47 -10.99
C THR A 27 2.22 -5.74 -10.71
N ALA A 28 2.98 -6.26 -11.68
CA ALA A 28 3.77 -7.48 -11.51
C ALA A 28 4.70 -7.44 -10.28
N ALA A 29 5.36 -6.31 -10.02
CA ALA A 29 6.24 -6.15 -8.85
C ALA A 29 5.46 -6.15 -7.52
N GLN A 30 4.30 -5.48 -7.48
CA GLN A 30 3.43 -5.48 -6.30
C GLN A 30 2.84 -6.86 -6.05
N ARG A 31 2.36 -7.54 -7.10
CA ARG A 31 1.81 -8.89 -7.03
C ARG A 31 2.86 -9.86 -6.51
N ALA A 32 4.07 -9.83 -7.06
CA ALA A 32 5.18 -10.67 -6.60
C ALA A 32 5.51 -10.40 -5.13
N TYR A 33 5.49 -9.14 -4.69
CA TYR A 33 5.69 -8.80 -3.28
C TYR A 33 4.59 -9.40 -2.39
N LEU A 34 3.32 -9.17 -2.72
CA LEU A 34 2.16 -9.67 -1.96
C LEU A 34 2.14 -11.20 -1.90
N GLN A 35 2.46 -11.89 -3.00
CA GLN A 35 2.50 -13.36 -3.06
C GLN A 35 3.44 -13.99 -2.04
N ARG A 36 4.50 -13.27 -1.61
CA ARG A 36 5.43 -13.76 -0.59
C ARG A 36 4.77 -13.92 0.79
N GLY A 37 3.66 -13.21 1.03
CA GLY A 37 2.90 -13.33 2.28
C GLY A 37 1.95 -14.52 2.32
N LEU A 38 1.56 -15.10 1.17
CA LEU A 38 0.55 -16.16 1.12
C LEU A 38 0.93 -17.43 1.89
N GLY A 39 2.22 -17.80 1.85
CA GLY A 39 2.74 -18.98 2.56
C GLY A 39 3.22 -18.69 3.98
N GLN A 40 3.07 -17.46 4.47
CA GLN A 40 3.62 -17.04 5.76
C GLN A 40 2.50 -16.99 6.82
N PRO A 41 2.76 -17.44 8.06
CA PRO A 41 1.79 -17.33 9.13
C PRO A 41 1.39 -15.87 9.36
N GLY A 42 0.08 -15.62 9.34
CA GLY A 42 -0.47 -14.26 9.49
C GLY A 42 -0.20 -13.33 8.30
N GLY A 43 0.18 -13.86 7.13
CA GLY A 43 0.37 -13.06 5.93
C GLY A 43 1.62 -12.19 5.93
N LYS A 44 2.63 -12.50 6.75
CA LYS A 44 3.81 -11.65 6.95
C LYS A 44 4.55 -11.42 5.63
N LEU A 45 4.81 -10.15 5.32
CA LEU A 45 5.54 -9.73 4.14
C LEU A 45 7.01 -9.45 4.48
N PRO A 46 7.98 -10.14 3.84
CA PRO A 46 9.39 -9.96 4.11
C PRO A 46 9.92 -8.67 3.46
N LEU A 47 10.94 -8.06 4.07
CA LEU A 47 11.65 -6.90 3.49
C LEU A 47 12.69 -7.29 2.42
N PHE A 48 13.04 -8.57 2.38
CA PHE A 48 14.05 -9.12 1.49
C PHE A 48 13.42 -10.25 0.65
N GLY A 49 13.81 -10.33 -0.61
CA GLY A 49 13.49 -11.43 -1.50
C GLY A 49 14.27 -12.70 -1.15
N ASP A 50 13.94 -13.78 -1.85
CA ASP A 50 14.57 -15.10 -1.67
C ASP A 50 16.07 -15.07 -2.02
N ASP A 51 16.45 -14.20 -2.96
CA ASP A 51 17.83 -13.92 -3.35
C ASP A 51 18.57 -12.99 -2.36
N GLY A 52 17.94 -12.63 -1.24
CA GLY A 52 18.49 -11.74 -0.22
C GLY A 52 18.50 -10.25 -0.59
N ARG A 53 18.02 -9.87 -1.78
CA ARG A 53 17.90 -8.46 -2.16
C ARG A 53 16.75 -7.79 -1.42
N GLN A 54 16.96 -6.53 -1.07
CA GLN A 54 15.92 -5.71 -0.47
C GLN A 54 14.79 -5.43 -1.47
N ILE A 55 13.55 -5.55 -0.99
CA ILE A 55 12.37 -5.17 -1.74
C ILE A 55 12.26 -3.64 -1.76
N ASN A 56 11.97 -3.09 -2.93
CA ASN A 56 11.91 -1.63 -3.10
C ASN A 56 10.85 -1.02 -2.16
N HIS A 57 11.27 -0.08 -1.31
CA HIS A 57 10.39 0.61 -0.37
C HIS A 57 9.21 1.31 -1.05
N ARG A 58 9.37 1.77 -2.30
CA ARG A 58 8.26 2.34 -3.08
C ARG A 58 7.19 1.29 -3.34
N THR A 59 7.57 0.06 -3.70
CA THR A 59 6.62 -1.03 -3.91
C THR A 59 5.84 -1.33 -2.63
N ILE A 60 6.56 -1.43 -1.50
CA ILE A 60 5.95 -1.66 -0.19
C ILE A 60 4.97 -0.53 0.17
N GLY A 61 5.42 0.72 0.06
CA GLY A 61 4.59 1.90 0.33
C GLY A 61 3.36 1.97 -0.56
N SER A 62 3.48 1.62 -1.85
CA SER A 62 2.32 1.53 -2.75
C SER A 62 1.35 0.41 -2.35
N CYS A 63 1.83 -0.76 -1.93
CA CYS A 63 0.96 -1.83 -1.44
C CYS A 63 0.21 -1.42 -0.16
N ILE A 64 0.87 -0.68 0.74
CA ILE A 64 0.21 -0.12 1.94
C ILE A 64 -0.83 0.93 1.55
N ALA A 65 -0.46 1.85 0.65
CA ALA A 65 -1.35 2.89 0.17
C ALA A 65 -2.62 2.32 -0.51
N ASN A 66 -2.52 1.22 -1.25
CA ASN A 66 -3.69 0.56 -1.85
C ASN A 66 -4.46 -0.33 -0.85
N GLY A 67 -4.01 -0.42 0.41
CA GLY A 67 -4.64 -1.24 1.45
C GLY A 67 -4.48 -2.74 1.25
N TRP A 68 -3.55 -3.19 0.40
CA TRP A 68 -3.22 -4.62 0.22
C TRP A 68 -2.26 -5.16 1.28
N ALA A 69 -1.51 -4.25 1.89
CA ALA A 69 -0.62 -4.55 2.99
C ALA A 69 -0.83 -3.54 4.12
N GLU A 70 -0.54 -3.94 5.35
CA GLU A 70 -0.52 -3.02 6.49
C GLU A 70 0.75 -3.23 7.32
N PRO A 71 1.31 -2.18 7.95
CA PRO A 71 2.42 -2.33 8.87
C PRO A 71 2.08 -3.23 10.05
N TRP A 72 2.97 -4.14 10.43
CA TRP A 72 2.73 -5.08 11.54
C TRP A 72 2.79 -4.38 12.90
N PHE A 73 3.68 -3.40 13.09
CA PHE A 73 3.79 -2.62 14.33
C PHE A 73 4.14 -1.17 14.02
N ASN A 74 3.41 -0.24 14.62
CA ASN A 74 3.81 1.16 14.65
C ASN A 74 4.82 1.35 15.80
N ASN A 75 6.10 1.06 15.55
CA ASN A 75 7.14 1.26 16.56
C ASN A 75 7.51 2.75 16.64
N PRO A 76 7.21 3.47 17.75
CA PRO A 76 7.53 4.88 17.87
C PRO A 76 9.05 5.18 17.85
N ILE A 77 9.89 4.16 18.04
CA ILE A 77 11.36 4.27 18.01
C ILE A 77 11.92 4.16 16.58
N LYS A 78 11.23 3.42 15.70
CA LYS A 78 11.61 3.28 14.28
C LYS A 78 10.37 3.41 13.39
N PRO A 79 10.00 4.65 13.04
CA PRO A 79 8.85 4.89 12.18
C PRO A 79 9.03 4.30 10.77
N ASP A 80 10.28 4.10 10.33
CA ASP A 80 10.62 3.49 9.05
C ASP A 80 10.55 1.94 9.05
N TRP A 81 10.02 1.31 10.09
CA TRP A 81 9.93 -0.15 10.14
C TRP A 81 8.84 -0.67 9.20
N LEU A 82 9.24 -0.98 7.97
CA LEU A 82 8.35 -1.39 6.87
C LEU A 82 7.92 -2.87 6.91
N VAL A 83 8.08 -3.58 8.04
CA VAL A 83 7.59 -4.96 8.12
C VAL A 83 6.07 -4.93 8.06
N CYS A 84 5.52 -5.50 7.00
CA CYS A 84 4.09 -5.49 6.73
C CYS A 84 3.49 -6.90 6.84
N ARG A 85 2.16 -6.96 6.80
CA ARG A 85 1.39 -8.17 6.54
C ARG A 85 0.36 -7.93 5.45
N LEU A 86 -0.08 -9.00 4.80
CA LEU A 86 -1.23 -9.00 3.92
C LEU A 86 -2.49 -8.67 4.70
N THR A 87 -3.30 -7.80 4.11
CA THR A 87 -4.69 -7.56 4.52
C THR A 87 -5.62 -8.48 3.74
N GLU A 88 -6.90 -8.57 4.13
CA GLU A 88 -7.92 -9.29 3.36
C GLU A 88 -8.01 -8.80 1.92
N SER A 89 -7.94 -7.48 1.71
CA SER A 89 -7.91 -6.88 0.37
C SER A 89 -6.68 -7.31 -0.43
N GLY A 90 -5.54 -7.52 0.23
CA GLY A 90 -4.32 -8.05 -0.39
C GLY A 90 -4.49 -9.49 -0.86
N TYR A 91 -5.09 -10.37 -0.06
CA TYR A 91 -5.43 -11.73 -0.48
C TYR A 91 -6.39 -11.71 -1.67
N ARG A 92 -7.46 -10.91 -1.60
CA ARG A 92 -8.43 -10.77 -2.69
C ARG A 92 -7.80 -10.22 -3.97
N ALA A 93 -6.88 -9.25 -3.87
CA ALA A 93 -6.13 -8.72 -5.01
C ALA A 93 -5.23 -9.77 -5.69
N LEU A 94 -4.84 -10.82 -4.96
CA LEU A 94 -4.14 -11.97 -5.50
C LEU A 94 -5.08 -13.04 -6.07
N GLY A 95 -6.37 -12.96 -5.78
CA GLY A 95 -7.37 -14.00 -6.07
C GLY A 95 -7.42 -15.10 -5.01
N GLU A 96 -6.83 -14.87 -3.84
CA GLU A 96 -6.76 -15.83 -2.73
C GLU A 96 -7.79 -15.51 -1.64
N THR A 97 -8.19 -16.54 -0.88
CA THR A 97 -9.04 -16.39 0.30
C THR A 97 -8.19 -16.07 1.52
N PRO A 98 -8.51 -15.02 2.31
CA PRO A 98 -7.77 -14.73 3.53
C PRO A 98 -7.92 -15.85 4.57
N PRO A 99 -6.86 -16.20 5.30
CA PRO A 99 -6.94 -17.20 6.37
C PRO A 99 -7.79 -16.64 7.53
N GLY A 100 -8.92 -17.29 7.81
CA GLY A 100 -9.85 -16.92 8.88
C GLY A 100 -11.21 -16.37 8.42
N GLY A 101 -11.54 -16.48 7.13
CA GLY A 101 -12.88 -16.24 6.59
C GLY A 101 -13.85 -17.41 6.77
#